data_AF-A0A0Q4IC87-F1
#
_entry.id   AF-A0A0Q4IC87-F1
#
_cell.length_a   1.000
_cell.length_b   1.000
_cell.length_c   1.000
_cell.angle_alpha   90.00
_cell.angle_beta   90.00
_cell.angle_gamma   90.00
#
_symmetry.space_group_name_H-M   'P 1'
#
loop_
_entity.id
_entity.type
_entity.pdbx_description
1 polymer ?
#
loop_
_entity_poly.entity_id
_entity_poly.type
_entity_poly.pdbx_seq_one_letter_code
_entity_poly.pdbx_strand_id
1 'polypeptide(L)'
;MATDSLAELVKLYPPAISRVAIDAAANNDGFGLALADGLRRRGYAVVESSGKARADTSALPLRYVVDEPSPGYYRVMLTVAGQSLTRAYSTGEAGVSPSAGWALNLSGASPELVERATRPDLPADAQQVQAELAAVDAGVAPQAALVPVTASLRGLTVNAPSSVVTVAVPPPAPAYAAQYAVDARNAEIAAADSRVQQMAAKVAEYQAADTDVRSMSAKVAKMQGELARAKARRSAAAAGWRVQFAAFRTDRVARQYWRTLTAKRPTLAALSPRFPRSAKGVTFVQAGPYRTVAFAKAVCGGLKATACIVVKA
;
A
#
# COMPACT_ATOMS: atom_id res chain seq x y z
N MET A 1 8.80 -21.00 -3.11
CA MET A 1 7.67 -20.18 -2.62
C MET A 1 8.11 -19.16 -1.57
N ALA A 2 8.63 -19.58 -0.40
CA ALA A 2 9.04 -18.65 0.67
C ALA A 2 10.11 -17.63 0.23
N THR A 3 11.14 -18.08 -0.47
CA THR A 3 12.17 -17.21 -1.08
C THR A 3 11.58 -16.12 -2.00
N ASP A 4 10.64 -16.52 -2.85
CA ASP A 4 9.99 -15.62 -3.80
C ASP A 4 9.06 -14.62 -3.08
N SER A 5 8.40 -15.07 -2.02
CA SER A 5 7.64 -14.21 -1.10
C SER A 5 8.52 -13.18 -0.40
N LEU A 6 9.70 -13.60 0.06
CA LEU A 6 10.67 -12.71 0.68
C LEU A 6 11.17 -11.63 -0.30
N ALA A 7 11.46 -12.02 -1.55
CA ALA A 7 11.91 -11.07 -2.57
C ALA A 7 10.87 -9.95 -2.79
N GLU A 8 9.59 -10.30 -2.87
CA GLU A 8 8.52 -9.30 -3.02
C GLU A 8 8.34 -8.45 -1.75
N LEU A 9 8.46 -9.05 -0.56
CA LEU A 9 8.41 -8.31 0.70
C LEU A 9 9.54 -7.29 0.81
N VAL A 10 10.77 -7.65 0.41
CA VAL A 10 11.92 -6.74 0.42
C VAL A 10 11.71 -5.56 -0.51
N LYS A 11 11.10 -5.78 -1.68
CA LYS A 11 10.76 -4.72 -2.63
C LYS A 11 9.76 -3.72 -2.04
N LEU A 12 8.70 -4.20 -1.40
CA LEU A 12 7.60 -3.34 -0.95
C LEU A 12 7.78 -2.77 0.46
N TYR A 13 8.46 -3.51 1.34
CA TYR A 13 8.64 -3.20 2.76
C TYR A 13 10.10 -3.27 3.20
N PRO A 14 11.02 -2.43 2.68
CA PRO A 14 12.45 -2.59 2.94
C PRO A 14 12.80 -2.60 4.45
N PRO A 15 13.75 -3.44 4.89
CA PRO A 15 14.02 -3.73 6.30
C PRO A 15 14.49 -2.53 7.14
N ALA A 16 15.16 -1.55 6.52
CA ALA A 16 15.66 -0.36 7.22
C ALA A 16 14.56 0.65 7.59
N ILE A 17 13.43 0.62 6.89
CA ILE A 17 12.32 1.57 7.06
C ILE A 17 11.01 0.90 7.48
N SER A 18 10.94 -0.43 7.40
CA SER A 18 9.77 -1.23 7.75
C SER A 18 10.15 -2.25 8.81
N ARG A 19 9.47 -2.22 9.96
CA ARG A 19 9.54 -3.30 10.94
C ARG A 19 8.40 -4.24 10.65
N VAL A 20 8.67 -5.54 10.49
CA VAL A 20 7.65 -6.54 10.17
C VAL A 20 7.67 -7.61 11.23
N ALA A 21 6.53 -7.84 11.89
CA ALA A 21 6.37 -8.89 12.89
C ALA A 21 5.59 -10.06 12.32
N ILE A 22 6.18 -11.24 12.37
CA ILE A 22 5.55 -12.52 12.01
C ILE A 22 5.35 -13.34 13.28
N ASP A 23 4.13 -13.85 13.49
CA ASP A 23 3.79 -14.60 14.69
C ASP A 23 4.29 -16.04 14.61
N ALA A 24 5.39 -16.38 15.29
CA ALA A 24 5.96 -17.72 15.24
C ALA A 24 5.00 -18.83 15.69
N ALA A 25 4.05 -18.56 16.59
CA ALA A 25 3.12 -19.57 17.07
C ALA A 25 2.08 -19.98 16.00
N ALA A 26 1.77 -19.08 15.07
CA ALA A 26 0.88 -19.33 13.95
C ALA A 26 1.58 -19.94 12.72
N ASN A 27 2.92 -20.00 12.72
CA ASN A 27 3.74 -20.19 11.53
C ASN A 27 4.75 -21.34 11.69
N ASN A 28 4.27 -22.51 12.10
CA ASN A 28 5.11 -23.71 12.35
C ASN A 28 5.24 -24.65 11.14
N ASP A 29 4.67 -24.28 9.98
CA ASP A 29 4.80 -25.05 8.75
C ASP A 29 6.14 -24.76 8.03
N GLY A 30 6.46 -25.60 7.03
CA GLY A 30 7.71 -25.47 6.29
C GLY A 30 7.86 -24.14 5.53
N PHE A 31 6.76 -23.51 5.12
CA PHE A 31 6.78 -22.21 4.47
C PHE A 31 7.06 -21.09 5.47
N GLY A 32 6.38 -21.10 6.62
CA GLY A 32 6.54 -20.12 7.70
C GLY A 32 7.93 -20.10 8.29
N LEU A 33 8.51 -21.28 8.54
CA LEU A 33 9.89 -21.41 9.03
C LEU A 33 10.90 -20.83 8.04
N ALA A 34 10.78 -21.18 6.75
CA ALA A 34 11.65 -20.68 5.70
C ALA A 34 11.50 -19.15 5.50
N LEU A 35 10.27 -18.64 5.58
CA LEU A 35 9.99 -17.21 5.47
C LEU A 35 10.58 -16.43 6.65
N ALA A 36 10.41 -16.93 7.88
CA ALA A 36 10.94 -16.31 9.08
C ALA A 36 12.48 -16.28 9.07
N ASP A 37 13.15 -17.38 8.67
CA ASP A 37 14.61 -17.40 8.52
C ASP A 37 15.09 -16.37 7.48
N GLY A 38 14.43 -16.33 6.31
CA GLY A 38 14.73 -15.36 5.26
C GLY A 38 14.57 -13.90 5.71
N LEU A 39 13.52 -13.59 6.46
CA LEU A 39 13.30 -12.26 7.05
C LEU A 39 14.41 -11.89 8.03
N ARG A 40 14.84 -12.80 8.91
CA ARG A 40 15.96 -12.54 9.84
C ARG A 40 17.26 -12.25 9.10
N ARG A 41 17.61 -13.05 8.10
CA ARG A 41 18.82 -12.86 7.29
C ARG A 41 18.83 -11.52 6.57
N ARG A 42 17.65 -10.97 6.26
CA ARG A 42 17.48 -9.63 5.65
C ARG A 42 17.36 -8.49 6.67
N GLY A 43 17.52 -8.77 7.96
CA GLY A 43 17.56 -7.76 9.02
C GLY A 43 16.18 -7.31 9.52
N TYR A 44 15.10 -8.04 9.23
CA TYR A 44 13.79 -7.75 9.82
C TYR A 44 13.74 -8.20 11.28
N ALA A 45 13.03 -7.43 12.11
CA ALA A 45 12.74 -7.78 13.50
C ALA A 45 11.60 -8.80 13.59
N VAL A 46 11.94 -10.09 13.53
CA VAL A 46 10.99 -11.21 13.69
C VAL A 46 10.63 -11.36 15.17
N VAL A 47 9.42 -10.95 15.55
CA VAL A 47 8.91 -11.10 16.93
C VAL A 47 8.19 -12.43 17.08
N GLU A 48 8.90 -13.44 17.56
CA GLU A 48 8.33 -14.74 17.93
C GLU A 48 7.61 -14.61 19.28
N SER A 49 6.36 -14.18 19.25
CA SER A 49 5.57 -14.01 20.47
C SER A 49 5.18 -15.37 21.07
N SER A 50 6.08 -15.95 21.88
CA SER A 50 5.65 -16.89 22.91
C SER A 50 4.80 -16.12 23.93
N GLY A 51 3.58 -16.59 24.15
CA GLY A 51 2.48 -15.80 24.71
C GLY A 51 2.85 -14.94 25.94
N LYS A 52 2.39 -13.69 25.92
CA LYS A 52 2.42 -12.62 26.95
C LYS A 52 3.37 -11.43 26.72
N ALA A 53 4.11 -11.35 25.61
CA ALA A 53 4.78 -10.10 25.23
C ALA A 53 3.77 -9.11 24.62
N ARG A 54 3.82 -7.83 25.02
CA ARG A 54 3.05 -6.74 24.41
C ARG A 54 3.45 -6.67 22.93
N ALA A 55 2.49 -6.85 22.02
CA ALA A 55 2.71 -6.68 20.59
C ALA A 55 3.36 -5.32 20.34
N ASP A 56 4.52 -5.30 19.69
CA ASP A 56 5.17 -4.05 19.28
C ASP A 56 4.24 -3.35 18.27
N THR A 57 3.57 -2.30 18.73
CA THR A 57 2.64 -1.51 17.91
C THR A 57 3.33 -0.75 16.78
N SER A 58 4.67 -0.71 16.76
CA SER A 58 5.45 -0.12 15.67
C SER A 58 5.81 -1.12 14.56
N ALA A 59 5.60 -2.43 14.78
CA ALA A 59 5.84 -3.46 13.79
C ALA A 59 4.59 -3.75 12.96
N LEU A 60 4.75 -3.80 11.64
CA LEU A 60 3.71 -4.17 10.69
C LEU A 60 3.42 -5.67 10.86
N PRO A 61 2.18 -6.06 11.19
CA PRO A 61 1.84 -7.46 11.32
C PRO A 61 1.88 -8.13 9.93
N LEU A 62 2.64 -9.21 9.81
CA LEU A 62 2.69 -10.09 8.65
C LEU A 62 1.98 -11.40 8.98
N ARG A 63 1.02 -11.76 8.13
CA ARG A 63 0.31 -13.05 8.12
C ARG A 63 0.45 -13.68 6.76
N TYR A 64 0.38 -15.00 6.69
CA TYR A 64 0.30 -15.70 5.42
C TYR A 64 -0.75 -16.81 5.44
N VAL A 65 -1.20 -17.19 4.26
CA VAL A 65 -1.95 -18.41 3.98
C VAL A 65 -1.29 -19.09 2.78
N VAL A 66 -1.02 -20.39 2.91
CA VAL A 66 -0.63 -21.24 1.79
C VAL A 66 -1.70 -22.31 1.64
N ASP A 67 -2.34 -22.36 0.48
CA ASP A 67 -3.36 -23.36 0.17
C ASP A 67 -3.17 -23.98 -1.22
N GLU A 68 -3.81 -25.13 -1.44
CA GLU A 68 -3.80 -25.87 -2.71
C GLU A 68 -5.22 -25.86 -3.30
N PRO A 69 -5.61 -24.80 -4.06
CA PRO A 69 -6.95 -24.71 -4.64
C PRO A 69 -7.29 -25.82 -5.65
N SER A 70 -6.29 -26.40 -6.30
CA SER A 70 -6.42 -27.57 -7.16
C SER A 70 -5.13 -28.40 -7.14
N PRO A 71 -5.18 -29.72 -7.41
CA PRO A 71 -3.99 -30.57 -7.34
C PRO A 71 -2.82 -30.03 -8.17
N GLY A 72 -1.68 -29.85 -7.51
CA GLY A 72 -0.47 -29.30 -8.14
C GLY A 72 -0.48 -27.79 -8.38
N TYR A 73 -1.46 -27.07 -7.83
CA TYR A 73 -1.52 -25.61 -7.85
C TYR A 73 -1.61 -25.07 -6.43
N TYR A 74 -0.59 -24.33 -6.04
CA TYR A 74 -0.49 -23.69 -4.73
C TYR A 74 -0.77 -22.20 -4.87
N ARG A 75 -1.33 -21.60 -3.84
CA ARG A 75 -1.49 -20.16 -3.74
C ARG A 75 -0.90 -19.69 -2.41
N VAL A 76 -0.11 -18.64 -2.49
CA VAL A 76 0.42 -17.92 -1.34
C VAL A 76 -0.28 -16.58 -1.26
N MET A 77 -0.84 -16.26 -0.10
CA MET A 77 -1.40 -14.96 0.22
C MET A 77 -0.69 -14.39 1.44
N LEU A 78 0.02 -13.29 1.27
CA LEU A 78 0.66 -12.53 2.35
C LEU A 78 -0.23 -11.33 2.70
N THR A 79 -0.35 -11.02 3.98
CA THR A 79 -1.02 -9.81 4.46
C THR A 79 -0.09 -9.02 5.36
N VAL A 80 0.23 -7.78 4.98
CA VAL A 80 1.09 -6.85 5.74
C VAL A 80 0.33 -5.56 5.99
N ALA A 81 0.08 -5.22 7.25
CA ALA A 81 -0.59 -3.98 7.66
C ALA A 81 -1.91 -3.69 6.89
N GLY A 82 -2.67 -4.75 6.58
CA GLY A 82 -3.94 -4.67 5.86
C GLY A 82 -3.84 -4.73 4.33
N GLN A 83 -2.63 -4.76 3.77
CA GLN A 83 -2.39 -4.92 2.34
C GLN A 83 -2.11 -6.38 2.01
N SER A 84 -2.60 -6.86 0.86
CA SER A 84 -2.41 -8.26 0.47
C SER A 84 -1.58 -8.42 -0.80
N LEU A 85 -0.74 -9.44 -0.79
CA LEU A 85 0.07 -9.88 -1.92
C LEU A 85 -0.27 -11.33 -2.19
N THR A 86 -0.75 -11.65 -3.39
CA THR A 86 -1.17 -13.01 -3.74
C THR A 86 -0.43 -13.49 -4.98
N ARG A 87 0.06 -14.73 -4.94
CA ARG A 87 0.68 -15.37 -6.10
C ARG A 87 0.32 -16.85 -6.17
N ALA A 88 0.09 -17.31 -7.39
CA ALA A 88 -0.14 -18.73 -7.69
C ALA A 88 1.17 -19.40 -8.14
N TYR A 89 1.30 -20.67 -7.79
CA TYR A 89 2.41 -21.55 -8.13
C TYR A 89 1.86 -22.85 -8.69
N SER A 90 2.60 -23.46 -9.61
CA SER A 90 2.29 -24.76 -10.20
C SER A 90 3.44 -25.72 -9.93
N THR A 91 3.13 -26.99 -9.71
CA THR A 91 4.11 -28.06 -9.57
C THR A 91 4.32 -28.76 -10.89
N GLY A 92 5.56 -28.78 -11.37
CA GLY A 92 5.97 -29.59 -12.52
C GLY A 92 7.13 -30.51 -12.17
N GLU A 93 7.71 -31.14 -13.18
CA GLU A 93 8.85 -32.07 -13.02
C GLU A 93 10.09 -31.41 -12.39
N ALA A 94 10.28 -30.11 -12.64
CA ALA A 94 11.37 -29.31 -12.06
C ALA A 94 11.05 -28.75 -10.65
N GLY A 95 9.91 -29.11 -10.07
CA GLY A 95 9.43 -28.61 -8.78
C GLY A 95 8.43 -27.46 -8.89
N VAL A 96 8.36 -26.64 -7.85
CA VAL A 96 7.36 -25.56 -7.71
C VAL A 96 7.82 -24.29 -8.42
N SER A 97 7.04 -23.79 -9.38
CA SER A 97 7.33 -22.54 -10.12
C SER A 97 6.15 -21.55 -10.07
N PRO A 98 6.40 -20.23 -10.11
CA PRO A 98 5.33 -19.26 -10.12
C PRO A 98 4.56 -19.28 -11.44
N SER A 99 3.22 -19.33 -11.37
CA SER A 99 2.35 -19.39 -12.55
C SER A 99 1.97 -18.01 -13.09
N ALA A 100 2.13 -16.95 -12.29
CA ALA A 100 1.81 -15.57 -12.66
C ALA A 100 2.69 -14.56 -11.88
N GLY A 101 2.55 -13.27 -12.18
CA GLY A 101 3.09 -12.19 -11.35
C GLY A 101 2.33 -12.03 -10.02
N TRP A 102 2.84 -11.18 -9.13
CA TRP A 102 2.15 -10.86 -7.87
C TRP A 102 0.90 -10.01 -8.14
N ALA A 103 -0.23 -10.46 -7.60
CA ALA A 103 -1.44 -9.66 -7.50
C ALA A 103 -1.41 -8.87 -6.19
N LEU A 104 -1.45 -7.55 -6.28
CA LEU A 104 -1.36 -6.65 -5.14
C LEU A 104 -2.71 -5.98 -4.88
N ASN A 105 -3.20 -6.06 -3.63
CA ASN A 105 -4.26 -5.19 -3.14
C ASN A 105 -3.64 -4.18 -2.16
N LEU A 106 -3.53 -2.93 -2.61
CA LEU A 106 -2.91 -1.82 -1.88
C LEU A 106 -3.96 -0.82 -1.37
N SER A 107 -5.19 -1.28 -1.12
CA SER A 107 -6.29 -0.41 -0.68
C SER A 107 -5.96 0.26 0.66
N GLY A 108 -5.97 1.59 0.69
CA GLY A 108 -5.59 2.35 1.88
C GLY A 108 -4.10 2.36 2.18
N ALA A 109 -3.26 1.91 1.24
CA ALA A 109 -1.81 2.01 1.35
C ALA A 109 -1.34 3.46 1.31
N SER A 110 -0.15 3.70 1.88
CA SER A 110 0.50 5.01 1.78
C SER A 110 0.97 5.26 0.34
N PRO A 111 1.04 6.53 -0.11
CA PRO A 111 1.53 6.86 -1.44
C PRO A 111 2.92 6.29 -1.76
N GLU A 112 3.79 6.20 -0.76
CA GLU A 112 5.15 5.67 -0.90
C GLU A 112 5.14 4.16 -1.17
N LEU A 113 4.20 3.42 -0.58
CA LEU A 113 4.03 1.99 -0.86
C LEU A 113 3.51 1.78 -2.28
N VAL A 114 2.54 2.60 -2.71
CA VAL A 114 2.01 2.57 -4.07
C VAL A 114 3.12 2.88 -5.08
N GLU A 115 3.93 3.91 -4.83
CA GLU A 115 5.06 4.27 -5.69
C GLU A 115 6.08 3.12 -5.81
N ARG A 116 6.46 2.47 -4.71
CA ARG A 116 7.37 1.30 -4.72
C ARG A 116 6.79 0.12 -5.49
N ALA A 117 5.47 -0.09 -5.43
CA ALA A 117 4.81 -1.15 -6.18
C ALA A 117 4.77 -0.89 -7.69
N THR A 118 4.66 0.39 -8.09
CA THR A 118 4.49 0.80 -9.50
C THR A 118 5.79 1.19 -10.21
N ARG A 119 6.92 1.31 -9.50
CA ARG A 119 8.20 1.69 -10.12
C ARG A 119 8.72 0.59 -11.07
N PRO A 120 9.02 0.90 -12.35
CA PRO A 120 9.61 -0.06 -13.28
C PRO A 120 11.12 -0.32 -13.04
N ASP A 121 11.80 0.54 -12.26
CA ASP A 121 13.27 0.68 -12.28
C ASP A 121 13.90 0.79 -10.88
N LEU A 122 13.51 -0.10 -9.96
CA LEU A 122 14.52 -0.63 -9.04
C LEU A 122 15.22 -1.75 -9.80
N PRO A 123 16.56 -1.72 -9.99
CA PRO A 123 17.25 -2.87 -10.53
C PRO A 123 16.88 -4.01 -9.61
N ALA A 124 16.18 -4.97 -10.20
CA ALA A 124 16.21 -6.28 -9.67
C ALA A 124 17.66 -6.69 -9.83
N ASP A 125 18.38 -6.60 -8.73
CA ASP A 125 19.20 -7.71 -8.33
C ASP A 125 18.26 -8.94 -8.20
N ALA A 126 17.33 -9.28 -9.10
CA ALA A 126 16.72 -10.60 -9.11
C ALA A 126 17.82 -11.57 -9.51
N GLN A 127 18.68 -11.22 -10.47
CA GLN A 127 19.89 -11.99 -10.76
C GLN A 127 20.95 -11.89 -9.66
N GLN A 128 21.17 -10.72 -9.05
CA GLN A 128 22.15 -10.57 -7.97
C GLN A 128 21.62 -11.08 -6.61
N VAL A 129 20.31 -11.04 -6.34
CA VAL A 129 19.65 -11.72 -5.21
C VAL A 129 19.57 -13.22 -5.47
N GLN A 130 19.33 -13.71 -6.71
CA GLN A 130 19.48 -15.13 -7.03
C GLN A 130 20.95 -15.56 -6.91
N ALA A 131 21.91 -14.74 -7.31
CA ALA A 131 23.35 -15.04 -7.23
C ALA A 131 23.86 -14.97 -5.78
N GLU A 132 23.39 -14.03 -4.98
CA GLU A 132 23.65 -13.94 -3.55
C GLU A 132 22.93 -15.06 -2.78
N LEU A 133 21.72 -15.45 -3.18
CA LEU A 133 21.07 -16.65 -2.64
C LEU A 133 21.85 -17.92 -2.98
N ALA A 134 22.30 -18.05 -4.22
CA ALA A 134 23.11 -19.19 -4.66
C ALA A 134 24.47 -19.21 -3.96
N ALA A 135 25.08 -18.05 -3.67
CA ALA A 135 26.33 -17.94 -2.94
C ALA A 135 26.18 -18.25 -1.44
N VAL A 136 25.05 -17.86 -0.82
CA VAL A 136 24.73 -18.17 0.57
C VAL A 136 24.36 -19.65 0.74
N ASP A 137 23.61 -20.25 -0.19
CA ASP A 137 23.33 -21.69 -0.20
C ASP A 137 24.58 -22.53 -0.53
N ALA A 138 25.55 -21.97 -1.27
CA ALA A 138 26.86 -22.57 -1.51
C ALA A 138 27.88 -22.36 -0.36
N GLY A 139 27.51 -21.65 0.71
CA GLY A 139 28.37 -21.43 1.86
C GLY A 139 29.56 -20.47 1.64
N VAL A 140 29.52 -19.63 0.59
CA VAL A 140 30.60 -18.68 0.27
C VAL A 140 30.15 -17.26 0.61
N ALA A 141 30.36 -16.83 1.85
CA ALA A 141 30.41 -15.42 2.21
C ALA A 141 31.87 -14.94 2.27
N PRO A 142 32.16 -13.66 1.96
CA PRO A 142 33.51 -13.13 2.10
C PRO A 142 33.94 -13.18 3.57
N GLN A 143 35.14 -13.70 3.77
CA GLN A 143 35.68 -14.06 5.06
C GLN A 143 35.93 -12.82 5.94
N ALA A 144 35.41 -12.86 7.16
CA ALA A 144 36.05 -12.21 8.29
C ALA A 144 35.92 -13.11 9.55
N ALA A 145 37.05 -13.69 9.92
CA ALA A 145 37.44 -14.24 11.23
C ALA A 145 36.73 -15.50 11.79
N LEU A 146 37.28 -16.65 11.38
CA LEU A 146 37.74 -17.81 12.20
C LEU A 146 37.21 -18.00 13.63
N VAL A 147 36.59 -19.17 13.89
CA VAL A 147 37.04 -20.21 14.86
C VAL A 147 36.54 -21.58 14.37
N PRO A 148 37.36 -22.66 14.34
CA PRO A 148 36.89 -23.99 13.96
C PRO A 148 36.38 -24.75 15.19
N VAL A 149 35.24 -25.42 15.08
CA VAL A 149 34.91 -26.57 15.93
C VAL A 149 34.64 -27.75 15.01
N THR A 150 35.49 -28.75 15.17
CA THR A 150 35.44 -30.05 14.54
C THR A 150 34.28 -30.87 15.10
N ALA A 151 33.51 -31.53 14.24
CA ALA A 151 32.77 -32.73 14.60
C ALA A 151 32.57 -33.62 13.37
N SER A 152 33.09 -34.83 13.48
CA SER A 152 33.18 -35.86 12.44
C SER A 152 31.81 -36.40 11.99
N LEU A 153 31.67 -36.59 10.68
CA LEU A 153 30.66 -37.46 10.07
C LEU A 153 31.10 -38.92 10.20
N ARG A 154 30.25 -39.77 10.81
CA ARG A 154 30.26 -41.22 10.61
C ARG A 154 28.90 -41.69 10.10
N GLY A 155 28.92 -42.09 8.83
CA GLY A 155 28.34 -43.32 8.29
C GLY A 155 26.85 -43.57 8.46
N LEU A 156 26.11 -43.46 7.35
CA LEU A 156 24.99 -44.34 7.04
C LEU A 156 25.03 -44.70 5.56
N THR A 157 25.05 -46.00 5.31
CA THR A 157 25.13 -46.69 4.03
C THR A 157 23.84 -46.57 3.22
N VAL A 158 23.98 -46.38 1.92
CA VAL A 158 22.90 -46.40 0.93
C VAL A 158 22.51 -47.86 0.63
N ASN A 159 21.25 -48.24 0.88
CA ASN A 159 20.64 -49.46 0.36
C ASN A 159 19.72 -49.10 -0.82
N ALA A 160 19.86 -49.79 -1.93
CA ALA A 160 18.98 -49.71 -3.09
C ALA A 160 17.66 -50.49 -2.85
N PRO A 161 16.49 -50.00 -3.30
CA PRO A 161 15.27 -50.78 -3.20
C PRO A 161 15.08 -51.71 -4.42
N SER A 162 15.20 -53.02 -4.18
CA SER A 162 14.66 -54.07 -5.04
C SER A 162 13.34 -54.55 -4.46
N SER A 163 12.22 -54.04 -4.95
CA SER A 163 10.90 -54.66 -4.75
C SER A 163 9.96 -54.23 -5.86
N VAL A 164 9.86 -55.05 -6.90
CA VAL A 164 8.77 -55.00 -7.87
C VAL A 164 7.54 -55.58 -7.18
N VAL A 165 6.59 -54.73 -6.83
CA VAL A 165 5.27 -55.15 -6.36
C VAL A 165 4.40 -55.43 -7.58
N THR A 166 4.16 -56.71 -7.86
CA THR A 166 3.17 -57.12 -8.86
C THR A 166 1.77 -56.92 -8.25
N VAL A 167 1.07 -55.87 -8.67
CA VAL A 167 -0.33 -55.65 -8.26
C VAL A 167 -1.21 -56.58 -9.08
N ALA A 168 -1.94 -57.47 -8.40
CA ALA A 168 -2.92 -58.33 -9.05
C ALA A 168 -4.05 -57.48 -9.64
N VAL A 169 -4.28 -57.61 -10.94
CA VAL A 169 -5.44 -57.00 -11.62
C VAL A 169 -6.71 -57.72 -11.13
N PRO A 170 -7.66 -57.02 -10.49
CA PRO A 170 -8.91 -57.64 -10.05
C PRO A 170 -9.73 -58.10 -11.27
N PRO A 171 -10.51 -59.19 -11.15
CA PRO A 171 -11.39 -59.63 -12.25
C PRO A 171 -12.40 -58.53 -12.61
N PRO A 172 -12.83 -58.45 -13.89
CA PRO A 172 -13.76 -57.42 -14.33
C PRO A 172 -15.06 -57.50 -13.52
N ALA A 173 -15.43 -56.40 -12.87
CA ALA A 173 -16.72 -56.28 -12.20
C ALA A 173 -17.85 -56.50 -13.23
N PRO A 174 -18.96 -57.16 -12.87
CA PRO A 174 -20.10 -57.28 -13.78
C PRO A 174 -20.55 -55.89 -14.23
N ALA A 175 -20.91 -55.72 -15.50
CA ALA A 175 -21.19 -54.41 -16.13
C ALA A 175 -22.15 -53.51 -15.32
N TYR A 176 -23.05 -54.11 -14.54
CA TYR A 176 -23.95 -53.41 -13.62
C TYR A 176 -23.23 -52.64 -12.49
N ALA A 177 -22.17 -53.21 -11.90
CA ALA A 177 -21.41 -52.56 -10.82
C ALA A 177 -20.58 -51.37 -11.34
N ALA A 178 -20.06 -51.47 -12.57
CA ALA A 178 -19.37 -50.36 -13.23
C ALA A 178 -20.34 -49.21 -13.57
N GLN A 179 -21.54 -49.53 -14.06
CA GLN A 179 -22.56 -48.53 -14.35
C GLN A 179 -23.02 -47.80 -13.08
N TYR A 180 -23.27 -48.52 -11.99
CA TYR A 180 -23.65 -47.89 -10.71
C TYR A 180 -22.58 -46.93 -10.18
N ALA A 181 -21.30 -47.27 -10.33
CA ALA A 181 -20.20 -46.38 -9.95
C ALA A 181 -20.15 -45.09 -10.80
N VAL A 182 -20.42 -45.20 -12.11
CA VAL A 182 -20.52 -44.05 -13.01
C VAL A 182 -21.72 -43.18 -12.63
N ASP A 183 -22.88 -43.77 -12.36
CA ASP A 183 -24.09 -43.04 -11.99
C ASP A 183 -23.92 -42.34 -10.64
N ALA A 184 -23.28 -42.99 -9.65
CA ALA A 184 -22.93 -42.39 -8.37
C ALA A 184 -21.97 -41.20 -8.55
N ARG A 185 -20.97 -41.35 -9.43
CA ARG A 185 -20.02 -40.26 -9.72
C ARG A 185 -20.69 -39.08 -10.43
N ASN A 186 -21.61 -39.35 -11.35
CA ASN A 186 -22.39 -38.32 -12.02
C ASN A 186 -23.31 -37.57 -11.03
N ALA A 187 -23.88 -38.28 -10.06
CA ALA A 187 -24.66 -37.65 -8.98
C ALA A 187 -23.80 -36.76 -8.07
N GLU A 188 -22.58 -37.18 -7.74
CA GLU A 188 -21.62 -36.36 -7.00
C GLU A 188 -21.22 -35.09 -7.76
N ILE A 189 -20.99 -35.20 -9.07
CA ILE A 189 -20.67 -34.06 -9.94
C ILE A 189 -21.85 -33.09 -9.98
N ALA A 190 -23.07 -33.58 -10.19
CA ALA A 190 -24.26 -32.73 -10.19
C ALA A 190 -24.46 -32.00 -8.84
N ALA A 191 -24.18 -32.67 -7.71
CA ALA A 191 -24.22 -32.05 -6.40
C ALA A 191 -23.11 -30.99 -6.21
N ALA A 192 -21.92 -31.24 -6.74
CA ALA A 192 -20.83 -30.27 -6.73
C ALA A 192 -21.15 -29.04 -7.58
N ASP A 193 -21.72 -29.22 -8.77
CA ASP A 193 -22.16 -28.12 -9.65
C ASP A 193 -23.22 -27.25 -8.97
N SER A 194 -24.18 -27.87 -8.28
CA SER A 194 -25.18 -27.12 -7.50
C SER A 194 -24.53 -26.25 -6.42
N ARG A 195 -23.51 -26.76 -5.71
CA ARG A 195 -22.76 -25.98 -4.72
C ARG A 195 -21.99 -24.82 -5.35
N VAL A 196 -21.36 -25.04 -6.51
CA VAL A 196 -20.65 -23.97 -7.25
C VAL A 196 -21.63 -22.87 -7.68
N GLN A 197 -22.83 -23.23 -8.16
CA GLN A 197 -23.86 -22.25 -8.53
C GLN A 197 -24.34 -21.43 -7.32
N GLN A 198 -24.53 -22.07 -6.15
CA GLN A 198 -24.90 -21.36 -4.92
C GLN A 198 -23.79 -20.39 -4.47
N MET A 199 -22.52 -20.81 -4.56
CA MET A 199 -21.39 -19.93 -4.25
C MET A 199 -21.30 -18.76 -5.22
N ALA A 200 -21.50 -18.99 -6.53
CA ALA A 200 -21.51 -17.93 -7.53
C ALA A 200 -22.62 -16.91 -7.28
N ALA A 201 -23.83 -17.35 -6.91
CA ALA A 201 -24.93 -16.47 -6.55
C ALA A 201 -24.59 -15.59 -5.33
N LYS A 202 -23.95 -16.17 -4.31
CA LYS A 202 -23.52 -15.45 -3.11
C LYS A 202 -22.39 -14.46 -3.39
N VAL A 203 -21.47 -14.79 -4.29
CA VAL A 203 -20.44 -13.84 -4.77
C VAL A 203 -21.08 -12.67 -5.50
N ALA A 204 -22.09 -12.89 -6.33
CA ALA A 204 -22.82 -11.81 -7.00
C ALA A 204 -23.53 -10.88 -5.99
N GLU A 205 -24.11 -11.43 -4.92
CA GLU A 205 -24.69 -10.65 -3.82
C GLU A 205 -23.64 -9.77 -3.12
N TYR A 206 -22.46 -10.32 -2.81
CA TYR A 206 -21.37 -9.54 -2.22
C TYR A 206 -20.83 -8.45 -3.15
N GLN A 207 -20.77 -8.71 -4.46
CA GLN A 207 -20.37 -7.71 -5.45
C GLN A 207 -21.36 -6.55 -5.51
N ALA A 208 -22.67 -6.83 -5.45
CA ALA A 208 -23.69 -5.78 -5.38
C ALA A 208 -23.51 -4.92 -4.11
N ALA A 209 -23.30 -5.54 -2.95
CA ALA A 209 -23.05 -4.82 -1.70
C ALA A 209 -21.78 -3.93 -1.78
N ASP A 210 -20.70 -4.39 -2.44
CA ASP A 210 -19.49 -3.60 -2.63
C ASP A 210 -19.74 -2.37 -3.51
N THR A 211 -20.59 -2.47 -4.54
CA THR A 211 -20.97 -1.31 -5.36
C THR A 211 -21.70 -0.24 -4.55
N ASP A 212 -22.55 -0.65 -3.61
CA ASP A 212 -23.23 0.27 -2.70
C ASP A 212 -22.26 0.97 -1.74
N VAL A 213 -21.30 0.23 -1.18
CA VAL A 213 -20.26 0.80 -0.31
C VAL A 213 -19.41 1.83 -1.07
N ARG A 214 -19.03 1.55 -2.32
CA ARG A 214 -18.30 2.50 -3.19
C ARG A 214 -19.12 3.75 -3.51
N SER A 215 -20.42 3.59 -3.75
CA SER A 215 -21.36 4.70 -3.93
C SER A 215 -21.44 5.59 -2.69
N MET A 216 -21.55 4.98 -1.50
CA MET A 216 -21.59 5.71 -0.24
C MET A 216 -20.26 6.42 0.06
N SER A 217 -19.12 5.78 -0.19
CA SER A 217 -17.80 6.40 0.02
C SER A 217 -17.59 7.60 -0.90
N ALA A 218 -18.03 7.53 -2.16
CA ALA A 218 -18.01 8.67 -3.09
C ALA A 218 -18.87 9.84 -2.58
N LYS A 219 -20.05 9.57 -2.01
CA LYS A 219 -20.90 10.60 -1.38
C LYS A 219 -20.20 11.26 -0.18
N VAL A 220 -19.55 10.47 0.67
CA VAL A 220 -18.78 10.99 1.81
C VAL A 220 -17.63 11.88 1.35
N ALA A 221 -16.87 11.46 0.35
CA ALA A 221 -15.79 12.27 -0.23
C ALA A 221 -16.30 13.62 -0.77
N LYS A 222 -17.46 13.60 -1.45
CA LYS A 222 -18.12 14.84 -1.91
C LYS A 222 -18.50 15.77 -0.75
N MET A 223 -19.13 15.23 0.29
CA MET A 223 -19.51 16.01 1.49
C MET A 223 -18.30 16.59 2.21
N GLN A 224 -17.20 15.82 2.32
CA GLN A 224 -15.95 16.31 2.90
C GLN A 224 -15.36 17.45 2.08
N GLY A 225 -15.39 17.35 0.75
CA GLY A 225 -14.97 18.43 -0.16
C GLY A 225 -15.81 19.70 0.00
N GLU A 226 -17.12 19.57 0.13
CA GLU A 226 -18.03 20.70 0.39
C GLU A 226 -17.77 21.34 1.76
N LEU A 227 -17.58 20.54 2.81
CA LEU A 227 -17.23 21.02 4.14
C LEU A 227 -15.89 21.76 4.14
N ALA A 228 -14.88 21.25 3.43
CA ALA A 228 -13.59 21.91 3.27
C ALA A 228 -13.74 23.27 2.57
N ARG A 229 -14.53 23.34 1.49
CA ARG A 229 -14.85 24.61 0.81
C ARG A 229 -15.60 25.58 1.71
N ALA A 230 -16.56 25.10 2.51
CA ALA A 230 -17.29 25.91 3.47
C ALA A 230 -16.37 26.46 4.58
N LYS A 231 -15.48 25.62 5.13
CA LYS A 231 -14.45 26.04 6.09
C LYS A 231 -13.50 27.08 5.47
N ALA A 232 -13.07 26.87 4.23
CA ALA A 232 -12.23 27.83 3.50
C ALA A 232 -12.95 29.17 3.33
N ARG A 233 -14.21 29.18 2.89
CA ARG A 233 -15.04 30.39 2.78
C ARG A 233 -15.18 31.11 4.12
N ARG A 234 -15.45 30.37 5.20
CA ARG A 234 -15.55 30.93 6.56
C ARG A 234 -14.22 31.49 7.04
N SER A 235 -13.10 30.83 6.76
CA SER A 235 -11.76 31.32 7.11
C SER A 235 -11.36 32.57 6.31
N ALA A 236 -11.77 32.66 5.05
CA ALA A 236 -11.58 33.84 4.20
C ALA A 236 -12.45 35.01 4.69
N ALA A 237 -13.68 34.74 5.15
CA ALA A 237 -14.53 35.73 5.79
C ALA A 237 -14.00 36.17 7.17
N ALA A 238 -13.32 35.26 7.90
CA ALA A 238 -12.68 35.57 9.18
C ALA A 238 -11.36 36.38 9.03
N ALA A 239 -10.73 36.38 7.85
CA ALA A 239 -9.65 37.30 7.49
C ALA A 239 -10.23 38.69 7.12
N GLY A 240 -10.92 39.29 8.08
CA GLY A 240 -11.81 40.44 7.88
C GLY A 240 -11.12 41.79 7.79
N TRP A 241 -9.81 41.87 7.52
CA TRP A 241 -9.10 43.15 7.48
C TRP A 241 -8.39 43.35 6.15
N ARG A 242 -8.51 44.54 5.59
CA ARG A 242 -7.82 45.00 4.39
C ARG A 242 -7.16 46.33 4.67
N VAL A 243 -6.19 46.68 3.84
CA VAL A 243 -5.53 47.97 3.88
C VAL A 243 -5.93 48.73 2.63
N GLN A 244 -6.45 49.94 2.80
CA GLN A 244 -6.77 50.89 1.74
C GLN A 244 -5.66 51.94 1.66
N PHE A 245 -5.04 52.07 0.50
CA PHE A 245 -3.92 52.99 0.29
C PHE A 245 -4.36 54.34 -0.28
N ALA A 246 -5.34 54.33 -1.19
CA ALA A 246 -5.77 55.54 -1.88
C ALA A 246 -7.16 55.38 -2.50
N ALA A 247 -7.72 56.49 -2.96
CA ALA A 247 -9.00 56.56 -3.65
C ALA A 247 -8.87 57.45 -4.89
N PHE A 248 -9.36 56.98 -6.04
CA PHE A 248 -9.22 57.64 -7.33
C PHE A 248 -10.55 57.70 -8.08
N ARG A 249 -10.73 58.67 -8.97
CA ARG A 249 -11.96 58.78 -9.78
C ARG A 249 -12.08 57.68 -10.86
N THR A 250 -10.96 57.11 -11.30
CA THR A 250 -10.92 56.12 -12.37
C THR A 250 -10.10 54.90 -11.98
N ASP A 251 -10.51 53.74 -12.50
CA ASP A 251 -9.83 52.46 -12.27
C ASP A 251 -8.41 52.45 -12.88
N ARG A 252 -8.23 53.10 -14.04
CA ARG A 252 -6.92 53.24 -14.70
C ARG A 252 -5.87 53.89 -13.79
N VAL A 253 -6.23 55.00 -13.13
CA VAL A 253 -5.32 55.71 -12.20
C VAL A 253 -5.04 54.86 -10.97
N ALA A 254 -6.06 54.17 -10.44
CA ALA A 254 -5.92 53.26 -9.30
C ALA A 254 -4.93 52.12 -9.57
N ARG A 255 -5.01 51.47 -10.74
CA ARG A 255 -4.07 50.42 -11.16
C ARG A 255 -2.67 50.94 -11.44
N GLN A 256 -2.54 52.12 -12.03
CA GLN A 256 -1.25 52.77 -12.24
C GLN A 256 -0.58 53.07 -10.89
N TYR A 257 -1.33 53.62 -9.93
CA TYR A 257 -0.86 53.86 -8.58
C TYR A 257 -0.36 52.57 -7.92
N TRP A 258 -1.11 51.46 -8.02
CA TRP A 258 -0.66 50.18 -7.46
C TRP A 258 0.68 49.72 -8.06
N ARG A 259 0.84 49.80 -9.39
CA ARG A 259 2.11 49.43 -10.05
C ARG A 259 3.28 50.29 -9.56
N THR A 260 3.09 51.60 -9.42
CA THR A 260 4.12 52.51 -8.88
C THR A 260 4.41 52.20 -7.41
N LEU A 261 3.38 51.87 -6.63
CA LEU A 261 3.52 51.54 -5.21
C LEU A 261 4.31 50.24 -5.03
N THR A 262 4.01 49.19 -5.80
CA THR A 262 4.74 47.92 -5.75
C THR A 262 6.16 48.02 -6.29
N ALA A 263 6.41 48.90 -7.26
CA ALA A 263 7.77 49.18 -7.72
C ALA A 263 8.63 49.85 -6.63
N LYS A 264 8.03 50.76 -5.84
CA LYS A 264 8.71 51.41 -4.70
C LYS A 264 8.78 50.51 -3.47
N ARG A 265 7.86 49.57 -3.32
CA ARG A 265 7.77 48.62 -2.20
C ARG A 265 7.48 47.21 -2.72
N PRO A 266 8.52 46.46 -3.11
CA PRO A 266 8.37 45.11 -3.65
C PRO A 266 7.64 44.14 -2.70
N THR A 267 7.72 44.36 -1.39
CA THR A 267 7.00 43.57 -0.37
C THR A 267 5.47 43.61 -0.54
N LEU A 268 4.93 44.66 -1.17
CA LEU A 268 3.51 44.77 -1.47
C LEU A 268 3.10 44.00 -2.74
N ALA A 269 4.04 43.64 -3.62
CA ALA A 269 3.75 42.94 -4.87
C ALA A 269 3.21 41.52 -4.64
N ALA A 270 3.59 40.89 -3.52
CA ALA A 270 3.06 39.59 -3.10
C ALA A 270 1.59 39.63 -2.63
N LEU A 271 1.02 40.82 -2.45
CA LEU A 271 -0.37 41.00 -2.02
C LEU A 271 -1.30 41.09 -3.22
N SER A 272 -2.48 40.48 -3.12
CA SER A 272 -3.51 40.60 -4.16
C SER A 272 -4.21 41.97 -4.08
N PRO A 273 -4.07 42.85 -5.10
CA PRO A 273 -4.78 44.12 -5.12
C PRO A 273 -6.27 43.94 -5.42
N ARG A 274 -7.09 44.82 -4.86
CA ARG A 274 -8.50 44.99 -5.20
C ARG A 274 -8.82 46.46 -5.45
N PHE A 275 -9.77 46.67 -6.36
CA PHE A 275 -10.21 47.99 -6.81
C PHE A 275 -11.73 48.16 -6.65
N PRO A 276 -12.28 48.12 -5.42
CA PRO A 276 -13.72 48.30 -5.23
C PRO A 276 -14.14 49.72 -5.61
N ARG A 277 -15.31 49.83 -6.24
CA ARG A 277 -15.89 51.11 -6.66
C ARG A 277 -17.05 51.47 -5.73
N SER A 278 -17.03 52.67 -5.18
CA SER A 278 -18.15 53.24 -4.42
C SER A 278 -19.33 53.60 -5.32
N ALA A 279 -20.52 53.71 -4.72
CA ALA A 279 -21.71 54.25 -5.38
C ALA A 279 -21.50 55.67 -5.94
N LYS A 280 -20.59 56.46 -5.34
CA LYS A 280 -20.21 57.81 -5.82
C LYS A 280 -19.17 57.79 -6.95
N GLY A 281 -18.86 56.63 -7.53
CA GLY A 281 -17.94 56.47 -8.67
C GLY A 281 -16.45 56.50 -8.32
N VAL A 282 -16.08 56.59 -7.04
CA VAL A 282 -14.68 56.55 -6.58
C VAL A 282 -14.20 55.10 -6.50
N THR A 283 -13.02 54.81 -7.04
CA THR A 283 -12.33 53.51 -7.01
C THR A 283 -11.25 53.52 -5.93
N PHE A 284 -11.32 52.61 -4.97
CA PHE A 284 -10.32 52.49 -3.90
C PHE A 284 -9.22 51.53 -4.29
N VAL A 285 -8.00 51.73 -3.78
CA VAL A 285 -6.90 50.75 -3.90
C VAL A 285 -6.77 50.04 -2.58
N GLN A 286 -7.07 48.75 -2.55
CA GLN A 286 -7.01 47.91 -1.35
C GLN A 286 -6.11 46.70 -1.56
N ALA A 287 -5.45 46.22 -0.51
CA ALA A 287 -4.74 44.95 -0.49
C ALA A 287 -5.08 44.13 0.76
N GLY A 288 -4.96 42.80 0.66
CA GLY A 288 -5.39 41.84 1.68
C GLY A 288 -6.20 40.70 1.06
N PRO A 289 -6.71 39.73 1.84
CA PRO A 289 -7.13 39.86 3.23
C PRO A 289 -6.05 39.57 4.29
N TYR A 290 -6.19 40.17 5.46
CA TYR A 290 -5.35 39.96 6.64
C TYR A 290 -6.17 39.36 7.78
N ARG A 291 -5.55 38.44 8.52
CA ARG A 291 -6.20 37.73 9.64
C ARG A 291 -6.40 38.63 10.87
N THR A 292 -5.54 39.61 11.08
CA THR A 292 -5.57 40.49 12.26
C THR A 292 -5.41 41.97 11.88
N VAL A 293 -6.03 42.86 12.66
CA VAL A 293 -5.84 44.32 12.54
C VAL A 293 -4.38 44.70 12.71
N ALA A 294 -3.66 44.05 13.63
CA ALA A 294 -2.27 44.34 13.92
C ALA A 294 -1.38 44.12 12.68
N PHE A 295 -1.58 43.01 11.97
CA PHE A 295 -0.84 42.75 10.73
C PHE A 295 -1.20 43.76 9.63
N ALA A 296 -2.49 44.09 9.48
CA ALA A 296 -2.92 45.12 8.53
C ALA A 296 -2.29 46.50 8.84
N LYS A 297 -2.19 46.87 10.13
CA LYS A 297 -1.51 48.09 10.58
C LYS A 297 0.01 48.03 10.33
N ALA A 298 0.63 46.86 10.51
CA ALA A 298 2.05 46.67 10.22
C ALA A 298 2.37 46.85 8.72
N VAL A 299 1.46 46.46 7.83
CA VAL A 299 1.58 46.73 6.38
C VAL A 299 1.54 48.23 6.07
N CYS A 300 0.79 49.01 6.87
CA CYS A 300 0.85 50.48 6.82
C CYS A 300 2.13 51.06 7.43
N GLY A 301 2.94 50.27 8.14
CA GLY A 301 4.21 50.67 8.73
C GLY A 301 5.13 51.31 7.70
N GLY A 302 5.49 52.57 7.92
CA GLY A 302 6.34 53.35 7.04
C GLY A 302 5.62 54.08 5.90
N LEU A 303 4.31 53.90 5.69
CA LEU A 303 3.51 54.84 4.88
C LEU A 303 3.01 55.97 5.78
N LYS A 304 2.90 57.19 5.24
CA LYS A 304 2.25 58.29 5.98
C LYS A 304 0.81 57.86 6.33
N ALA A 305 0.37 58.08 7.57
CA ALA A 305 -0.93 57.62 8.08
C ALA A 305 -2.15 58.09 7.24
N THR A 306 -2.01 59.20 6.51
CA THR A 306 -3.03 59.70 5.58
C THR A 306 -3.13 58.92 4.27
N ALA A 307 -2.16 58.06 3.96
CA ALA A 307 -2.07 57.26 2.74
C ALA A 307 -2.28 55.75 2.99
N CYS A 308 -2.73 55.36 4.20
CA CYS A 308 -2.93 53.96 4.53
C CYS A 308 -3.93 53.78 5.68
N ILE A 309 -5.09 53.19 5.39
CA ILE A 309 -6.19 53.00 6.34
C ILE A 309 -6.53 51.51 6.40
N VAL A 310 -6.68 50.97 7.61
CA VAL A 310 -7.15 49.59 7.80
C VAL A 310 -8.68 49.58 7.78
N VAL A 311 -9.26 48.83 6.86
CA VAL A 311 -10.71 48.68 6.68
C VAL A 311 -11.13 47.26 6.94
N LYS A 312 -12.35 47.08 7.46
CA LYS A 312 -12.95 45.75 7.59
C LYS A 312 -13.39 45.27 6.20
N ALA A 313 -12.96 44.08 5.82
CA ALA A 313 -13.19 43.45 4.52
C ALA A 313 -14.63 42.98 4.33
#